data_AF-A0A847B4Q4-F1
#
_entry.id   AF-A0A847B4Q4-F1
#
_cell.length_a   1.000
_cell.length_b   1.000
_cell.length_c   1.000
_cell.angle_alpha   90.00
_cell.angle_beta   90.00
_cell.angle_gamma   90.00
#
_symmetry.space_group_name_H-M   'P 1'
#
loop_
_entity.id
_entity.type
_entity.pdbx_description
1 polymer ?
#
loop_
_entity_poly.entity_id
_entity_poly.type
_entity_poly.pdbx_seq_one_letter_code
_entity_poly.pdbx_strand_id
1 'polypeptide(L)'
;MIKVTPFIYEELDDIYANTYLLSDEENSCVVIDPSKDNLDLVNYIKKEQLHLKAILITHGHFDHIRGVDVLAEYFSVPVYIG
;
A
#
# COMPACT_ATOMS: atom_id res chain seq x y z
N MET A 1 13.98 13.28 2.82
CA MET A 1 12.83 13.79 2.04
C MET A 1 11.82 12.67 1.90
N ILE A 2 10.52 12.94 1.95
CA ILE A 2 9.50 11.91 1.70
C ILE A 2 9.12 11.94 0.22
N LYS A 3 9.19 10.77 -0.42
CA LYS A 3 8.69 10.53 -1.77
C LYS A 3 7.31 9.88 -1.69
N VAL A 4 6.37 10.37 -2.48
CA VAL A 4 5.05 9.76 -2.65
C VAL A 4 4.99 9.08 -4.01
N THR A 5 4.72 7.78 -4.02
CA THR A 5 4.54 6.98 -5.23
C THR A 5 3.07 6.54 -5.30
N PRO A 6 2.27 7.10 -6.23
CA PRO A 6 0.88 6.70 -6.40
C PRO A 6 0.78 5.39 -7.20
N PHE A 7 -0.15 4.53 -6.81
CA PHE A 7 -0.59 3.35 -7.54
C PHE A 7 -2.05 3.55 -7.91
N ILE A 8 -2.27 4.02 -9.14
CA ILE A 8 -3.58 4.34 -9.71
C ILE A 8 -3.95 3.22 -10.67
N TYR A 9 -5.12 2.62 -10.48
CA TYR A 9 -5.61 1.53 -11.30
C TYR A 9 -6.72 2.05 -12.22
N GLU A 10 -6.54 1.89 -13.52
CA GLU A 10 -7.56 2.23 -14.52
C GLU A 10 -8.57 1.06 -14.64
N GLU A 11 -9.68 1.10 -13.90
CA GLU A 11 -10.79 0.15 -14.10
C GLU A 11 -12.17 0.80 -13.92
N LEU A 12 -13.17 0.21 -14.60
CA LEU A 12 -14.44 0.80 -15.08
C LEU A 12 -15.53 1.12 -14.05
N ASP A 13 -15.31 0.93 -12.75
CA ASP A 13 -16.37 1.04 -11.73
C ASP A 13 -16.09 2.16 -10.71
N ASP A 14 -17.14 2.81 -10.21
CA ASP A 14 -17.09 3.92 -9.23
C ASP A 14 -16.61 3.51 -7.81
N ILE A 15 -15.94 2.35 -7.66
CA ILE A 15 -15.61 1.72 -6.38
C ILE A 15 -14.11 1.45 -6.25
N TYR A 16 -13.28 2.45 -6.59
CA TYR A 16 -11.83 2.36 -6.46
C TYR A 16 -11.28 3.47 -5.57
N ALA A 17 -10.43 3.07 -4.63
CA ALA A 17 -9.57 3.94 -3.85
C ALA A 17 -8.15 3.98 -4.45
N ASN A 18 -7.45 5.10 -4.24
CA ASN A 18 -6.04 5.20 -4.61
C ASN A 18 -5.17 4.50 -3.56
N THR A 19 -4.21 3.70 -4.00
CA THR A 19 -3.14 3.21 -3.13
C THR A 19 -1.94 4.16 -3.21
N TYR A 20 -1.35 4.50 -2.06
CA TYR A 20 -0.12 5.30 -2.03
C TYR A 20 0.98 4.58 -1.27
N LEU A 21 2.21 4.73 -1.75
CA LEU A 21 3.41 4.36 -1.01
C LEU A 21 4.19 5.62 -0.69
N LEU A 22 4.47 5.84 0.60
CA LEU A 22 5.36 6.89 1.07
C LEU A 22 6.68 6.25 1.44
N SER A 23 7.79 6.74 0.90
CA SER A 23 9.14 6.27 1.24
C SER A 23 10.06 7.42 1.65
N ASP A 24 10.99 7.15 2.56
CA ASP A 24 12.05 8.08 2.93
C ASP A 24 13.38 7.77 2.22
N GLU A 25 14.43 8.52 2.57
CA GLU A 25 15.78 8.34 2.03
C GLU A 25 16.52 7.14 2.64
N GLU A 26 16.00 6.55 3.71
CA GLU A 26 16.55 5.38 4.40
C GLU A 26 15.86 4.08 3.95
N ASN A 27 15.14 4.14 2.83
CA ASN A 27 14.34 3.05 2.26
C ASN A 27 13.21 2.56 3.18
N SER A 28 12.84 3.27 4.25
CA SER A 28 11.64 2.92 5.00
C SER A 28 10.41 3.37 4.21
N CYS A 29 9.34 2.57 4.25
CA CYS A 29 8.09 2.96 3.61
C CYS A 29 6.84 2.58 4.41
N VAL A 30 5.75 3.26 4.10
CA VAL A 30 4.39 2.90 4.52
C VAL A 30 3.48 2.85 3.31
N VAL A 31 2.49 1.97 3.36
CA VAL A 31 1.43 1.87 2.36
C VAL A 31 0.17 2.46 2.94
N ILE A 32 -0.55 3.26 2.14
CA ILE A 32 -1.84 3.84 2.48
C ILE A 32 -2.90 3.24 1.55
N ASP A 33 -3.99 2.73 2.13
CA ASP A 33 -5.17 2.21 1.45
C ASP A 33 -4.86 1.24 0.30
N PRO A 34 -4.32 0.04 0.58
CA PRO A 34 -4.09 -0.97 -0.45
C PRO A 34 -5.42 -1.45 -1.04
N SER A 35 -5.80 -0.86 -2.16
CA SER A 35 -7.16 -0.92 -2.71
C SER A 35 -7.41 -2.07 -3.68
N LYS A 36 -6.37 -2.84 -4.00
CA LYS A 36 -6.43 -4.02 -4.88
C LYS A 36 -5.46 -5.10 -4.37
N ASP A 37 -5.65 -6.33 -4.85
CA ASP A 37 -4.65 -7.39 -4.70
C ASP A 37 -3.37 -6.97 -5.45
N ASN A 38 -2.39 -6.51 -4.68
CA ASN A 38 -1.30 -5.67 -5.17
C ASN A 38 0.04 -6.42 -5.25
N LEU A 39 0.10 -7.52 -6.00
CA LEU A 39 1.37 -8.15 -6.34
C LEU A 39 2.37 -7.16 -6.96
N ASP A 40 1.90 -6.18 -7.73
CA ASP A 40 2.74 -5.12 -8.29
C ASP A 40 3.36 -4.22 -7.21
N LEU A 41 2.63 -3.92 -6.12
CA LEU A 41 3.16 -3.17 -4.98
C LEU A 41 4.19 -3.99 -4.21
N VAL A 42 3.93 -5.28 -3.99
CA VAL A 42 4.90 -6.21 -3.38
C VAL A 42 6.18 -6.25 -4.22
N ASN A 43 6.05 -6.40 -5.53
CA ASN A 43 7.17 -6.43 -6.47
C ASN A 43 7.93 -5.10 -6.47
N TYR A 44 7.23 -3.97 -6.41
CA TYR A 44 7.83 -2.65 -6.31
C TYR A 44 8.65 -2.51 -5.02
N ILE A 45 8.06 -2.82 -3.87
CA ILE A 45 8.75 -2.77 -2.56
C ILE A 45 10.02 -3.63 -2.58
N LYS A 46 9.94 -4.86 -3.11
CA LYS A 46 11.09 -5.77 -3.20
C LYS A 46 12.16 -5.27 -4.18
N LYS A 47 11.75 -4.79 -5.36
CA LYS A 47 12.66 -4.31 -6.42
C LYS A 47 13.44 -3.08 -5.97
N GLU A 48 12.76 -2.15 -5.32
CA GLU A 48 13.36 -0.89 -4.82
C GLU A 48 14.03 -1.07 -3.44
N GLN A 49 14.06 -2.30 -2.90
CA GLN A 49 14.66 -2.64 -1.61
C GLN A 49 14.11 -1.81 -0.45
N LEU A 50 12.79 -1.54 -0.48
CA LEU A 50 12.11 -0.79 0.55
C LEU A 50 11.74 -1.67 1.75
N HIS A 51 11.81 -1.09 2.93
CA HIS A 51 11.44 -1.69 4.20
C HIS A 51 10.06 -1.20 4.63
N LEU A 52 9.02 -1.99 4.31
CA LEU A 52 7.67 -1.70 4.76
C LEU A 52 7.61 -1.71 6.29
N LYS A 53 7.12 -0.62 6.88
CA LYS A 53 7.01 -0.44 8.34
C LYS A 53 5.59 -0.57 8.86
N ALA A 54 4.61 -0.19 8.04
CA ALA A 54 3.20 -0.23 8.40
C ALA A 54 2.29 -0.15 7.17
N ILE A 55 1.06 -0.60 7.34
CA ILE A 55 -0.06 -0.33 6.44
C ILE A 55 -1.02 0.62 7.17
N LEU A 56 -1.42 1.70 6.51
CA LEU A 56 -2.31 2.73 7.05
C LEU A 56 -3.61 2.69 6.27
N ILE A 57 -4.73 2.57 6.98
CA ILE A 57 -6.07 2.55 6.41
C ILE A 57 -6.79 3.83 6.84
N THR A 58 -7.32 4.57 5.86
CA THR A 58 -8.01 5.83 6.12
C THR A 58 -9.39 5.61 6.74
N HIS A 59 -10.11 4.56 6.32
CA HIS A 59 -11.38 4.12 6.89
C HIS A 59 -11.71 2.67 6.46
N GLY A 60 -12.62 2.02 7.17
CA GLY A 60 -12.91 0.58 7.03
C GLY A 60 -13.80 0.17 5.84
N HIS A 61 -13.82 0.92 4.75
CA HIS A 61 -14.50 0.46 3.54
C HIS A 61 -13.69 -0.60 2.79
N PHE A 62 -14.41 -1.52 2.15
CA PHE A 62 -13.81 -2.71 1.58
C PHE A 62 -12.78 -2.39 0.49
N ASP A 63 -13.02 -1.36 -0.32
CA ASP A 63 -12.19 -0.88 -1.41
C ASP A 63 -10.88 -0.22 -0.96
N HIS A 64 -10.71 0.07 0.34
CA HIS A 64 -9.46 0.57 0.92
C HIS A 64 -8.60 -0.53 1.57
N ILE A 65 -9.16 -1.72 1.81
CA ILE A 65 -8.49 -2.81 2.55
C ILE A 65 -8.21 -4.07 1.73
N ARG A 66 -8.61 -4.12 0.45
CA ARG A 66 -8.56 -5.35 -0.40
C ARG A 66 -7.17 -5.96 -0.50
N GLY A 67 -6.11 -5.15 -0.47
CA GLY A 67 -4.73 -5.59 -0.59
C GLY A 67 -4.02 -5.83 0.74
N VAL A 68 -4.70 -5.68 1.88
CA VAL A 68 -4.08 -5.87 3.21
C VAL A 68 -3.60 -7.31 3.38
N ASP A 69 -4.44 -8.29 3.04
CA ASP A 69 -4.11 -9.71 3.21
C ASP A 69 -2.87 -10.11 2.40
N VAL A 70 -2.83 -9.66 1.14
CA VAL A 70 -1.70 -9.89 0.23
C VAL A 70 -0.42 -9.28 0.79
N LEU A 71 -0.46 -8.04 1.27
CA LEU A 71 0.71 -7.42 1.88
C LEU A 71 1.13 -8.14 3.17
N ALA A 72 0.18 -8.62 3.97
CA ALA A 72 0.45 -9.36 5.21
C ALA A 72 1.12 -10.73 4.96
N GLU A 73 0.86 -11.37 3.82
CA GLU A 73 1.56 -12.61 3.42
C GLU A 73 3.05 -12.39 3.16
N TYR A 74 3.43 -11.22 2.64
CA TYR A 74 4.83 -10.89 2.31
C TYR A 74 5.56 -10.10 3.39
N PHE A 75 4.83 -9.32 4.19
CA PHE A 75 5.38 -8.38 5.15
C PHE A 75 4.64 -8.49 6.48
N SER A 76 5.35 -8.93 7.52
CA SER A 76 4.81 -8.96 8.89
C SER A 76 4.92 -7.58 9.55
N VAL A 77 3.98 -6.69 9.22
CA VAL A 77 3.95 -5.29 9.69
C VAL A 77 2.60 -4.96 10.35
N PRO A 78 2.56 -4.00 11.29
CA PRO A 78 1.30 -3.52 11.87
C PRO A 78 0.41 -2.85 10.83
N VAL A 79 -0.90 -3.04 10.99
CA VAL A 79 -1.96 -2.31 10.28
C VAL A 79 -2.59 -1.31 11.25
N TYR A 80 -2.65 -0.04 10.87
CA TYR A 80 -3.32 1.01 11.62
C TYR A 80 -4.54 1.49 10.84
N ILE A 81 -5.63 1.80 11.55
CA ILE A 81 -6.87 2.32 10.98
C ILE A 81 -7.31 3.56 11.77
N GLY A 82 -7.80 4.58 11.05
CA GLY A 82 -8.31 5.84 11.59
C GLY A 82 -9.79 6.05 11.34
#